data_AF-A0A2G2B0X6-F1
#
_entry.id   AF-A0A2G2B0X6-F1
#
_cell.length_a   1.000
_cell.length_b   1.000
_cell.length_c   1.000
_cell.angle_alpha   90.00
_cell.angle_beta   90.00
_cell.angle_gamma   90.00
#
_symmetry.space_group_name_H-M   'P 1'
#
loop_
_entity.id
_entity.type
_entity.pdbx_description
1 polymer ?
#
loop_
_entity_poly.entity_id
_entity_poly.type
_entity_poly.pdbx_seq_one_letter_code
_entity_poly.pdbx_strand_id
1 'polypeptide(L)'
;MWRHLASNALTLFVVILIAAGGVIAWGKAQYSVAGPLEDAICLRVKSGSTMSRVSEELDTRGAVTSPVIFRVGATYSEKSELLKRGSFLVPAGASMEEIVDIVTRGGASSCGTEVVYRIGVNQVELQVRELDPATNRFVEVLAFDPAGVVPGEYSEVRDDADTRYRIALAEGATSWQILQALKAADFLSGAVPDLPDEGSLAPDSYEVVSGSGIDDLLSRMQ
;
A
#
# COMPACT_ATOMS: atom_id res chain seq x y z
N MET A 1 19.27 -30.17 55.02
CA MET A 1 18.76 -28.86 54.57
C MET A 1 18.83 -28.66 53.05
N TRP A 2 19.97 -28.90 52.39
CA TRP A 2 20.15 -28.62 50.95
C TRP A 2 19.16 -29.33 50.00
N ARG A 3 18.76 -30.57 50.33
CA ARG A 3 17.82 -31.36 49.51
C ARG A 3 16.42 -30.73 49.42
N HIS A 4 15.93 -30.14 50.51
CA HIS A 4 14.63 -29.45 50.53
C HIS A 4 14.69 -28.12 49.79
N LEU A 5 15.81 -27.40 49.88
CA LEU A 5 16.04 -26.18 49.11
C LEU A 5 16.04 -26.46 47.60
N ALA A 6 16.75 -27.52 47.18
CA ALA A 6 16.80 -27.94 45.77
C ALA A 6 15.43 -28.40 45.24
N SER A 7 14.67 -29.16 46.04
CA SER A 7 13.32 -29.61 45.67
C SER A 7 12.36 -28.44 45.51
N ASN A 8 12.35 -27.49 46.46
CA ASN A 8 11.50 -26.31 46.39
C ASN A 8 11.89 -25.39 45.23
N ALA A 9 13.20 -25.24 44.96
CA ALA A 9 13.69 -24.50 43.81
C ALA A 9 13.26 -25.14 42.48
N LEU A 10 13.32 -26.47 42.37
CA LEU A 10 12.83 -27.20 41.20
C LEU A 10 11.31 -27.03 41.01
N THR A 11 10.53 -27.13 42.08
CA THR A 11 9.07 -26.90 42.03
C THR A 11 8.75 -25.48 41.59
N LEU A 12 9.42 -24.46 42.16
CA LEU A 12 9.25 -23.07 41.76
C LEU A 12 9.65 -22.85 40.29
N PHE A 13 10.75 -23.46 39.84
CA PHE A 13 11.20 -23.38 38.46
C PHE A 13 10.17 -23.96 37.50
N VAL A 14 9.59 -25.13 37.82
CA VAL A 14 8.51 -25.73 37.02
C VAL A 14 7.28 -24.80 36.94
N VAL A 15 6.89 -24.18 38.05
CA VAL A 15 5.77 -23.21 38.08
C VAL A 15 6.07 -22.01 37.18
N ILE A 16 7.30 -21.47 37.22
CA ILE A 16 7.74 -20.37 36.35
C ILE A 16 7.67 -20.76 34.87
N LEU A 17 8.11 -21.96 34.52
CA LEU A 17 8.04 -22.45 33.13
C LEU A 17 6.61 -22.60 32.65
N ILE A 18 5.70 -23.10 33.48
CA ILE A 18 4.27 -23.21 33.16
C ILE A 18 3.67 -21.82 32.97
N ALA A 19 3.97 -20.88 33.88
CA ALA A 19 3.50 -19.51 33.78
C ALA A 19 4.02 -18.83 32.49
N ALA A 20 5.30 -19.00 32.16
CA ALA A 20 5.90 -18.51 30.93
C ALA A 20 5.23 -19.11 29.68
N GLY A 21 4.98 -20.43 29.68
CA GLY A 21 4.24 -21.10 28.62
C GLY A 21 2.82 -20.54 28.43
N GLY A 22 2.13 -20.25 29.54
CA GLY A 22 0.82 -19.60 29.52
C GLY A 22 0.86 -18.20 28.91
N VAL A 23 1.84 -17.37 29.28
CA VAL A 23 2.03 -16.02 28.71
C VAL A 23 2.31 -16.08 27.21
N ILE A 24 3.17 -17.00 26.77
CA ILE A 24 3.50 -17.18 25.34
C ILE A 24 2.25 -17.63 24.57
N ALA A 25 1.50 -18.60 25.09
CA ALA A 25 0.28 -19.08 24.46
C ALA A 25 -0.79 -17.97 24.34
N TRP A 26 -0.95 -17.17 25.40
CA TRP A 26 -1.83 -16.01 25.39
C TRP A 26 -1.40 -14.95 24.37
N GLY A 27 -0.12 -14.60 24.33
CA GLY A 27 0.41 -13.63 23.37
C GLY A 27 0.20 -14.07 21.92
N LYS A 28 0.43 -15.36 21.64
CA LYS A 28 0.14 -15.95 20.32
C LYS A 28 -1.34 -15.87 19.96
N ALA A 29 -2.23 -16.15 20.92
CA ALA A 29 -3.66 -16.03 20.70
C ALA A 29 -4.08 -14.58 20.43
N GLN A 30 -3.56 -13.60 21.19
CA GLN A 30 -3.87 -12.18 20.96
C GLN A 30 -3.39 -11.66 19.61
N TYR A 31 -2.31 -12.22 19.05
CA TYR A 31 -1.77 -11.81 17.76
C TYR A 31 -2.72 -12.11 16.59
N SER A 32 -3.48 -13.20 16.66
CA SER A 32 -4.36 -13.66 15.56
C SER A 32 -5.85 -13.42 15.80
N VAL A 33 -6.27 -13.02 17.00
CA VAL A 33 -7.66 -12.64 17.29
C VAL A 33 -8.02 -11.36 16.52
N ALA A 34 -9.30 -11.25 16.14
CA ALA A 34 -9.86 -10.08 15.47
C ALA A 34 -9.49 -8.77 16.20
N GLY A 35 -9.07 -7.78 15.42
CA GLY A 35 -8.64 -6.50 15.95
C GLY A 35 -9.80 -5.64 16.46
N PRO A 36 -9.49 -4.55 17.19
CA PRO A 36 -10.48 -3.65 17.77
C PRO A 36 -11.09 -2.66 16.76
N LEU A 37 -10.59 -2.64 15.54
CA LEU A 37 -10.99 -1.66 14.52
C LEU A 37 -12.42 -1.90 14.04
N GLU A 38 -13.32 -0.92 14.24
CA GLU A 38 -14.74 -1.02 13.83
C GLU A 38 -14.94 -0.73 12.34
N ASP A 39 -14.24 0.27 11.82
CA ASP A 39 -14.32 0.71 10.41
C ASP A 39 -12.95 0.62 9.74
N ALA A 40 -12.92 0.25 8.47
CA ALA A 40 -11.66 0.17 7.73
C ALA A 40 -10.97 1.54 7.63
N ILE A 41 -9.64 1.54 7.58
CA ILE A 41 -8.83 2.75 7.49
C ILE A 41 -7.75 2.65 6.41
N CYS A 42 -7.36 3.80 5.85
CA CYS A 42 -6.12 3.92 5.09
C CYS A 42 -4.95 4.21 6.04
N LEU A 43 -4.07 3.21 6.21
CA LEU A 43 -2.81 3.34 6.94
C LEU A 43 -1.69 3.76 5.99
N ARG A 44 -0.98 4.85 6.33
CA ARG A 44 0.12 5.37 5.51
C ARG A 44 1.47 4.98 6.10
N VAL A 45 2.27 4.21 5.36
CA VAL A 45 3.64 3.84 5.75
C VAL A 45 4.64 4.68 4.98
N LYS A 46 5.19 5.70 5.64
CA LYS A 46 6.17 6.62 5.04
C LYS A 46 7.49 5.90 4.71
N SER A 47 8.19 6.39 3.69
CA SER A 47 9.57 5.97 3.37
C SER A 47 10.48 6.08 4.60
N GLY A 48 11.23 5.01 4.91
CA GLY A 48 12.10 4.95 6.09
C GLY A 48 11.37 4.72 7.42
N SER A 49 10.08 4.39 7.41
CA SER A 49 9.36 3.94 8.62
C SER A 49 9.89 2.61 9.15
N THR A 50 9.57 2.33 10.41
CA THR A 50 9.89 1.08 11.10
C THR A 50 8.63 0.47 11.68
N MET A 51 8.67 -0.83 12.00
CA MET A 51 7.57 -1.50 12.70
C MET A 51 7.21 -0.80 14.02
N SER A 52 8.18 -0.17 14.70
CA SER A 52 7.91 0.64 15.90
C SER A 52 6.97 1.80 15.63
N ARG A 53 7.32 2.64 14.64
CA ARG A 53 6.50 3.80 14.31
C ARG A 53 5.12 3.40 13.77
N VAL A 54 5.06 2.35 12.94
CA VAL A 54 3.78 1.82 12.42
C VAL A 54 2.90 1.28 13.55
N SER A 55 3.47 0.54 14.50
CA SER A 55 2.71 0.00 15.64
C SER A 55 2.15 1.08 16.56
N GLU A 56 2.88 2.19 16.74
CA GLU A 56 2.42 3.35 17.52
C GLU A 56 1.29 4.10 16.81
N GLU A 57 1.40 4.25 15.49
CA GLU A 57 0.36 4.88 14.67
C GLU A 57 -0.93 4.03 14.67
N LEU A 58 -0.81 2.71 14.52
CA LEU A 58 -1.93 1.78 14.59
C LEU A 58 -2.62 1.83 15.95
N ASP A 59 -1.86 1.87 17.04
CA ASP A 59 -2.41 1.95 18.41
C ASP A 59 -3.13 3.27 18.67
N THR A 60 -2.53 4.39 18.22
CA THR A 60 -3.16 5.71 18.29
C THR A 60 -4.49 5.75 17.54
N ARG A 61 -4.59 5.00 16.44
CA ARG A 61 -5.81 4.85 15.63
C ARG A 61 -6.76 3.76 16.12
N GLY A 62 -6.44 3.09 17.23
CA GLY A 62 -7.26 2.00 17.77
C GLY A 62 -7.36 0.79 16.84
N ALA A 63 -6.35 0.55 16.00
CA ALA A 63 -6.32 -0.56 15.04
C ALA A 63 -5.66 -1.83 15.60
N VAL A 64 -4.90 -1.73 16.70
CA VAL A 64 -4.27 -2.86 17.38
C VAL A 64 -4.55 -2.82 18.87
N THR A 65 -4.56 -3.98 19.52
CA THR A 65 -4.74 -4.08 20.98
C THR A 65 -3.44 -3.87 21.75
N SER A 66 -2.29 -4.10 21.13
CA SER A 66 -0.98 -3.90 21.75
C SER A 66 0.13 -3.67 20.71
N PRO A 67 0.81 -2.49 20.72
CA PRO A 67 1.98 -2.26 19.89
C PRO A 67 3.11 -3.27 20.11
N VAL A 68 3.26 -3.74 21.36
CA VAL A 68 4.34 -4.68 21.74
C VAL A 68 4.08 -6.05 21.12
N ILE A 69 2.86 -6.59 21.24
CA ILE A 69 2.52 -7.90 20.67
C ILE A 69 2.63 -7.84 19.14
N PHE A 70 2.17 -6.75 18.51
CA PHE A 70 2.32 -6.53 17.08
C PHE A 70 3.79 -6.65 16.63
N ARG A 71 4.71 -5.93 17.28
CA ARG A 71 6.14 -5.96 16.92
C ARG A 71 6.81 -7.29 17.19
N VAL A 72 6.49 -7.92 18.32
CA VAL A 72 7.02 -9.25 18.67
C VAL A 72 6.53 -10.27 17.64
N GLY A 73 5.26 -10.23 17.24
CA GLY A 73 4.70 -11.08 16.19
C GLY A 73 5.34 -10.83 14.83
N ALA A 74 5.53 -9.57 14.42
CA ALA A 74 6.24 -9.22 13.19
C ALA A 74 7.69 -9.73 13.19
N THR A 75 8.38 -9.67 14.34
CA THR A 75 9.75 -10.16 14.47
C THR A 75 9.81 -11.68 14.45
N TYR A 76 8.92 -12.34 15.19
CA TYR A 76 8.83 -13.81 15.23
C TYR A 76 8.45 -14.41 13.88
N SER A 77 7.65 -13.69 13.09
CA SER A 77 7.27 -14.07 11.72
C SER A 77 8.29 -13.65 10.65
N GLU A 78 9.45 -13.11 11.05
CA GLU A 78 10.52 -12.63 10.16
C GLU A 78 10.09 -11.53 9.18
N LYS A 79 9.03 -10.78 9.53
CA LYS A 79 8.43 -9.73 8.69
C LYS A 79 8.83 -8.32 9.09
N SER A 80 9.57 -8.14 10.19
CA SER A 80 9.96 -6.81 10.68
C SER A 80 10.71 -5.96 9.64
N GLU A 81 11.60 -6.59 8.87
CA GLU A 81 12.39 -5.92 7.83
C GLU A 81 11.71 -5.92 6.45
N LEU A 82 10.52 -6.52 6.34
CA LEU A 82 9.76 -6.63 5.09
C LEU A 82 8.74 -5.49 4.93
N LEU A 83 8.71 -4.54 5.87
CA LEU A 83 7.82 -3.39 5.85
C LEU A 83 7.90 -2.66 4.50
N LYS A 84 6.77 -2.52 3.84
CA LYS A 84 6.65 -1.81 2.57
C LYS A 84 6.15 -0.40 2.83
N ARG A 85 6.72 0.54 2.08
CA ARG A 85 6.22 1.92 2.00
C ARG A 85 4.98 1.96 1.11
N GLY A 86 4.06 2.87 1.41
CA GLY A 86 2.81 3.04 0.67
C GLY A 86 1.60 3.21 1.58
N SER A 87 0.43 3.28 0.98
CA SER A 87 -0.85 3.38 1.68
C SER A 87 -1.60 2.05 1.61
N PHE A 88 -2.00 1.52 2.76
CA PHE A 88 -2.59 0.20 2.90
C PHE A 88 -3.98 0.29 3.49
N LEU A 89 -4.94 -0.41 2.87
CA LEU A 89 -6.26 -0.57 3.43
C LEU A 89 -6.18 -1.61 4.56
N VAL A 90 -6.50 -1.18 5.77
CA VAL A 90 -6.66 -2.05 6.93
C VAL A 90 -8.15 -2.29 7.15
N PRO A 91 -8.66 -3.52 6.91
CA PRO A 91 -10.07 -3.84 7.09
C PRO A 91 -10.52 -3.73 8.55
N ALA A 92 -11.81 -3.50 8.74
CA ALA A 92 -12.45 -3.67 10.05
C ALA A 92 -12.20 -5.07 10.62
N GLY A 93 -11.91 -5.15 11.92
CA GLY A 93 -11.63 -6.40 12.61
C GLY A 93 -10.32 -7.10 12.22
N ALA A 94 -9.46 -6.49 11.38
CA ALA A 94 -8.19 -7.08 10.98
C ALA A 94 -7.32 -7.39 12.21
N SER A 95 -6.81 -8.62 12.31
CA SER A 95 -5.93 -9.02 13.41
C SER A 95 -4.54 -8.36 13.27
N MET A 96 -3.75 -8.36 14.35
CA MET A 96 -2.37 -7.87 14.27
C MET A 96 -1.55 -8.65 13.24
N GLU A 97 -1.77 -9.97 13.15
CA GLU A 97 -1.18 -10.82 12.11
C GLU A 97 -1.56 -10.39 10.70
N GLU A 98 -2.85 -10.14 10.45
CA GLU A 98 -3.34 -9.70 9.15
C GLU A 98 -2.81 -8.31 8.77
N ILE A 99 -2.72 -7.39 9.74
CA ILE A 99 -2.15 -6.06 9.51
C ILE A 99 -0.67 -6.16 9.14
N VAL A 100 0.13 -7.00 9.84
CA VAL A 100 1.53 -7.27 9.47
C VAL A 100 1.60 -7.80 8.04
N ASP A 101 0.73 -8.73 7.67
CA ASP A 101 0.68 -9.27 6.31
C ASP A 101 0.37 -8.20 5.27
N ILE A 102 -0.59 -7.32 5.54
CA ILE A 102 -0.98 -6.22 4.67
C ILE A 102 0.21 -5.27 4.42
N VAL A 103 0.89 -4.83 5.48
CA VAL A 103 1.98 -3.83 5.37
C VAL A 103 3.32 -4.41 4.93
N THR A 104 3.42 -5.74 4.81
CA THR A 104 4.64 -6.43 4.36
C THR A 104 4.48 -7.10 3.00
N ARG A 105 3.24 -7.21 2.51
CA ARG A 105 2.93 -7.69 1.17
C ARG A 105 3.56 -6.76 0.14
N GLY A 106 4.33 -7.32 -0.79
CA GLY A 106 4.82 -6.57 -1.94
C GLY A 106 3.68 -6.16 -2.86
N GLY A 107 3.87 -5.07 -3.61
CA GLY A 107 2.89 -4.55 -4.56
C GLY A 107 2.70 -3.05 -4.42
N ALA A 108 1.72 -2.52 -5.17
CA ALA A 108 1.31 -1.13 -5.08
C ALA A 108 0.44 -0.87 -3.84
N SER A 109 0.35 0.40 -3.43
CA SER A 109 -0.54 0.86 -2.35
C SER A 109 -1.99 0.36 -2.56
N SER A 110 -2.62 -0.22 -1.54
CA SER A 110 -4.00 -0.70 -1.62
C SER A 110 -5.04 0.32 -1.17
N CYS A 111 -4.62 1.49 -0.68
CA CYS A 111 -5.46 2.60 -0.24
C CYS A 111 -4.96 3.94 -0.78
N GLY A 112 -5.77 4.98 -0.64
CA GLY A 112 -5.41 6.37 -0.97
C GLY A 112 -5.85 6.79 -2.36
N THR A 113 -5.05 7.65 -2.98
CA THR A 113 -5.39 8.36 -4.22
C THR A 113 -4.82 7.66 -5.46
N GLU A 114 -5.66 7.47 -6.46
CA GLU A 114 -5.32 6.94 -7.78
C GLU A 114 -5.60 7.99 -8.85
N VAL A 115 -4.58 8.30 -9.65
CA VAL A 115 -4.67 9.11 -10.86
C VAL A 115 -4.76 8.17 -12.06
N VAL A 116 -5.86 8.24 -12.78
CA VAL A 116 -6.09 7.49 -14.02
C VAL A 116 -5.99 8.45 -15.21
N TYR A 117 -4.95 8.28 -16.02
CA TYR A 117 -4.74 9.00 -17.26
C TYR A 117 -5.36 8.22 -18.42
N ARG A 118 -6.55 8.64 -18.84
CA ARG A 118 -7.36 7.97 -19.87
C ARG A 118 -7.03 8.53 -21.24
N ILE A 119 -6.45 7.69 -22.10
CA ILE A 119 -6.12 8.05 -23.48
C ILE A 119 -7.19 7.44 -24.38
N GLY A 120 -8.13 8.27 -24.84
CA GLY A 120 -9.19 7.91 -25.77
C GLY A 120 -8.90 8.31 -27.21
N VAL A 121 -9.80 7.91 -28.12
CA VAL A 121 -9.72 8.27 -29.55
C VAL A 121 -9.99 9.77 -29.79
N ASN A 122 -10.92 10.35 -29.03
CA ASN A 122 -11.40 11.73 -29.23
C ASN A 122 -10.96 12.70 -28.13
N GLN A 123 -10.51 12.19 -26.99
CA GLN A 123 -10.14 13.02 -25.85
C GLN A 123 -9.15 12.28 -24.95
N VAL A 124 -8.38 13.06 -24.21
CA VAL A 124 -7.56 12.59 -23.11
C VAL A 124 -8.13 13.21 -21.84
N GLU A 125 -8.23 12.42 -20.77
CA GLU A 125 -8.79 12.86 -19.50
C GLU A 125 -7.93 12.35 -18.37
N LEU A 126 -7.64 13.22 -17.40
CA LEU A 126 -7.00 12.84 -16.15
C LEU A 126 -8.07 12.81 -15.06
N GLN A 127 -8.25 11.65 -14.45
CA GLN A 127 -9.21 11.41 -13.39
C GLN A 127 -8.49 11.10 -12.08
N VAL A 128 -8.74 11.89 -11.05
CA VAL A 128 -8.31 11.61 -9.68
C VAL A 128 -9.44 10.90 -8.95
N ARG A 129 -9.11 9.78 -8.32
CA ARG A 129 -10.04 8.96 -7.55
C ARG A 129 -9.44 8.64 -6.21
N GLU A 130 -10.26 8.61 -5.16
CA GLU A 130 -9.82 8.25 -3.82
C GLU A 130 -10.58 7.02 -3.35
N LEU A 131 -9.88 6.10 -2.69
CA LEU A 131 -10.52 4.93 -2.10
C LEU A 131 -11.31 5.35 -0.85
N ASP A 132 -12.63 5.16 -0.89
CA ASP A 132 -13.46 5.20 0.31
C ASP A 132 -13.26 3.88 1.08
N PRO A 133 -12.66 3.90 2.28
CA PRO A 133 -12.39 2.70 3.04
C PRO A 133 -13.67 2.03 3.56
N ALA A 134 -14.76 2.78 3.77
CA ALA A 134 -16.02 2.22 4.26
C ALA A 134 -16.70 1.34 3.21
N THR A 135 -16.64 1.75 1.93
CA THR A 135 -17.25 1.01 0.82
C THR A 135 -16.28 0.17 0.02
N ASN A 136 -14.97 0.34 0.25
CA ASN A 136 -13.87 -0.24 -0.52
C ASN A 136 -14.03 0.04 -2.03
N ARG A 137 -14.40 1.29 -2.37
CA ARG A 137 -14.61 1.73 -3.76
C ARG A 137 -13.89 3.04 -4.01
N PHE A 138 -13.27 3.13 -5.18
CA PHE A 138 -12.68 4.38 -5.66
C PHE A 138 -13.76 5.32 -6.17
N VAL A 139 -13.88 6.48 -5.51
CA VAL A 139 -14.80 7.57 -5.86
C VAL A 139 -14.02 8.64 -6.61
N GLU A 140 -14.58 9.14 -7.71
CA GLU A 140 -13.99 10.26 -8.44
C GLU A 140 -14.10 11.54 -7.63
N VAL A 141 -12.97 12.22 -7.45
CA VAL A 141 -12.90 13.52 -6.76
C VAL A 141 -12.63 14.67 -7.71
N LEU A 142 -11.95 14.40 -8.83
CA LEU A 142 -11.59 15.39 -9.84
C LEU A 142 -11.44 14.72 -11.21
N ALA A 143 -11.91 15.37 -12.28
CA ALA A 143 -11.64 14.97 -13.66
C ALA A 143 -11.44 16.21 -14.52
N PHE A 144 -10.41 16.21 -15.38
CA PHE A 144 -10.11 17.34 -16.27
C PHE A 144 -9.31 16.92 -17.51
N ASP A 145 -9.33 17.77 -18.53
CA ASP A 145 -8.47 17.65 -19.71
C ASP A 145 -7.05 18.14 -19.39
N PRO A 146 -6.02 17.27 -19.45
CA PRO A 146 -4.63 17.62 -19.13
C PRO A 146 -4.02 18.64 -20.11
N ALA A 147 -4.56 18.80 -21.32
CA ALA A 147 -4.12 19.83 -22.27
C ALA A 147 -4.78 21.19 -22.01
N GLY A 148 -5.80 21.24 -21.14
CA GLY A 148 -6.55 22.43 -20.79
C GLY A 148 -6.02 23.14 -19.53
N VAL A 149 -6.94 23.71 -18.76
CA VAL A 149 -6.62 24.34 -17.47
C VAL A 149 -6.51 23.26 -16.41
N VAL A 150 -5.31 23.11 -15.85
CA VAL A 150 -5.05 22.17 -14.76
C VAL A 150 -5.57 22.75 -13.43
N PRO A 151 -6.48 22.08 -12.72
CA PRO A 151 -6.96 22.51 -11.40
C PRO A 151 -5.84 22.53 -10.37
N GLY A 152 -5.87 23.50 -9.44
CA GLY A 152 -4.82 23.64 -8.42
C GLY A 152 -4.74 22.44 -7.47
N GLU A 153 -5.88 21.83 -7.19
CA GLU A 153 -6.06 20.64 -6.34
C GLU A 153 -5.25 19.44 -6.85
N TYR A 154 -5.01 19.35 -8.16
CA TYR A 154 -4.21 18.27 -8.74
C TYR A 154 -2.74 18.32 -8.30
N SER A 155 -2.18 19.51 -8.04
CA SER A 155 -0.77 19.63 -7.63
C SER A 155 -0.47 18.93 -6.31
N GLU A 156 -1.41 18.97 -5.35
CA GLU A 156 -1.27 18.30 -4.05
C GLU A 156 -1.31 16.79 -4.22
N VAL A 157 -2.23 16.29 -5.04
CA VAL A 157 -2.32 14.87 -5.39
C VAL A 157 -1.05 14.40 -6.10
N ARG A 158 -0.56 15.20 -7.04
CA ARG A 158 0.59 14.83 -7.86
C ARG A 158 1.87 14.74 -7.03
N ASP A 159 2.03 15.66 -6.08
CA ASP A 159 3.19 15.76 -5.20
C ASP A 159 3.11 14.77 -4.01
N ASP A 160 1.95 14.14 -3.77
CA ASP A 160 1.85 13.07 -2.79
C ASP A 160 2.56 11.80 -3.27
N ALA A 161 3.56 11.38 -2.49
CA ALA A 161 4.36 10.19 -2.74
C ALA A 161 3.57 8.87 -2.75
N ASP A 162 2.36 8.86 -2.19
CA ASP A 162 1.50 7.66 -2.13
C ASP A 162 0.45 7.61 -3.26
N THR A 163 0.45 8.60 -4.16
CA THR A 163 -0.42 8.62 -5.34
C THR A 163 -0.03 7.54 -6.33
N ARG A 164 -1.01 6.73 -6.72
CA ARG A 164 -0.86 5.71 -7.76
C ARG A 164 -1.20 6.27 -9.12
N TYR A 165 -0.41 5.93 -10.13
CA TYR A 165 -0.66 6.35 -11.51
C TYR A 165 -0.99 5.14 -12.37
N ARG A 166 -2.03 5.29 -13.17
CA ARG A 166 -2.49 4.29 -14.13
C ARG A 166 -2.80 4.96 -15.44
N ILE A 167 -2.31 4.39 -16.54
CA ILE A 167 -2.59 4.85 -17.89
C ILE A 167 -3.56 3.85 -18.51
N ALA A 168 -4.78 4.31 -18.78
CA ALA A 168 -5.82 3.51 -19.38
C ALA A 168 -5.93 3.86 -20.86
N LEU A 169 -5.58 2.90 -21.72
CA LEU A 169 -5.60 3.08 -23.15
C LEU A 169 -6.90 2.52 -23.76
N ALA A 170 -7.63 3.34 -24.49
CA ALA A 170 -8.81 2.90 -25.23
C ALA A 170 -8.41 2.15 -26.52
N GLU A 171 -9.21 1.14 -26.87
CA GLU A 171 -9.13 0.51 -28.20
C GLU A 171 -9.33 1.55 -29.30
N GLY A 172 -8.52 1.46 -30.36
CA GLY A 172 -8.60 2.32 -31.55
C GLY A 172 -7.88 3.68 -31.42
N ALA A 173 -7.24 3.97 -30.29
CA ALA A 173 -6.32 5.11 -30.20
C ALA A 173 -5.06 4.84 -31.04
N THR A 174 -4.60 5.83 -31.82
CA THR A 174 -3.45 5.64 -32.71
C THR A 174 -2.13 5.69 -31.96
N SER A 175 -1.10 5.02 -32.48
CA SER A 175 0.26 5.10 -31.90
C SER A 175 0.74 6.55 -31.75
N TRP A 176 0.33 7.44 -32.66
CA TRP A 176 0.63 8.86 -32.58
C TRP A 176 -0.10 9.54 -31.41
N GLN A 177 -1.41 9.31 -31.26
CA GLN A 177 -2.20 9.89 -30.17
C GLN A 177 -1.66 9.46 -28.81
N ILE A 178 -1.32 8.18 -28.68
CA ILE A 178 -0.73 7.60 -27.47
C ILE A 178 0.57 8.33 -27.14
N LEU A 179 1.50 8.40 -28.11
CA LEU A 179 2.79 9.03 -27.89
C LEU A 179 2.66 10.51 -27.50
N GLN A 180 1.74 11.26 -28.11
CA GLN A 180 1.49 12.66 -27.76
C GLN A 180 0.89 12.81 -26.36
N ALA A 181 -0.05 11.94 -25.99
CA ALA A 181 -0.63 11.96 -24.64
C ALA A 181 0.43 11.61 -23.58
N LEU A 182 1.27 10.60 -23.81
CA LEU A 182 2.37 10.26 -22.91
C LEU A 182 3.39 11.40 -22.76
N LYS A 183 3.65 12.17 -23.82
CA LYS A 183 4.50 13.38 -23.75
C LYS A 183 3.90 14.49 -22.89
N ALA A 184 2.57 14.60 -22.86
CA ALA A 184 1.86 15.61 -22.11
C ALA A 184 1.64 15.23 -20.63
N ALA A 185 1.85 13.96 -20.28
CA ALA A 185 1.74 13.47 -18.91
C ALA A 185 2.90 13.98 -18.05
N ASP A 186 2.60 14.85 -17.09
CA ASP A 186 3.59 15.52 -16.24
C ASP A 186 4.25 14.63 -15.19
N PHE A 187 3.65 13.46 -14.92
CA PHE A 187 4.18 12.44 -14.03
C PHE A 187 5.07 11.41 -14.73
N LEU A 188 5.26 11.50 -16.05
CA LEU A 188 6.21 10.67 -16.81
C LEU A 188 7.51 11.45 -17.07
N SER A 189 8.58 10.72 -17.33
CA SER A 189 9.90 11.30 -17.62
C SER A 189 10.61 10.56 -18.76
N GLY A 190 11.85 10.97 -19.04
CA GLY A 190 12.71 10.27 -19.99
C GLY A 190 12.62 10.77 -21.43
N ALA A 191 13.43 10.13 -22.29
CA ALA A 191 13.46 10.44 -23.71
C ALA A 191 12.26 9.81 -24.41
N VAL A 192 11.71 10.52 -25.37
CA VAL A 192 10.64 10.01 -26.21
C VAL A 192 11.27 9.29 -27.40
N PRO A 193 11.01 7.99 -27.60
CA PRO A 193 11.50 7.28 -28.77
C PRO A 193 10.78 7.75 -30.05
N ASP A 194 11.23 7.20 -31.19
CA ASP A 194 10.53 7.36 -32.46
C ASP A 194 9.09 6.82 -32.38
N LEU A 195 8.24 7.32 -33.30
CA LEU A 195 6.84 6.92 -33.37
C LEU A 195 6.73 5.39 -33.59
N PRO A 196 6.08 4.65 -32.65
CA PRO A 196 5.86 3.21 -32.83
C PRO A 196 4.96 2.92 -34.04
N ASP A 197 5.11 1.73 -34.61
CA ASP A 197 4.25 1.27 -35.70
C ASP A 197 2.77 1.28 -35.27
N GLU A 198 1.89 1.62 -36.20
CA GLU A 198 0.45 1.68 -35.91
C GLU A 198 -0.09 0.30 -35.50
N GLY A 199 -0.89 0.25 -34.45
CA GLY A 199 -1.43 -1.00 -33.90
C GLY A 199 -0.43 -1.88 -33.14
N SER A 200 0.81 -1.42 -32.92
CA SER A 200 1.80 -2.14 -32.11
C SER A 200 1.59 -1.99 -30.60
N LEU A 201 0.86 -0.97 -30.16
CA LEU A 201 0.61 -0.69 -28.74
C LEU A 201 -0.70 -1.33 -28.30
N ALA A 202 -0.63 -2.25 -27.34
CA ALA A 202 -1.79 -2.96 -26.83
C ALA A 202 -2.68 -2.05 -25.96
N PRO A 203 -4.00 -2.04 -26.20
CA PRO A 203 -4.94 -1.31 -25.35
C PRO A 203 -5.12 -2.05 -24.03
N ASP A 204 -4.56 -1.50 -22.96
CA ASP A 204 -4.70 -2.01 -21.59
C ASP A 204 -4.57 -0.88 -20.57
N SER A 205 -4.64 -1.24 -19.29
CA SER A 205 -4.42 -0.40 -18.14
C SER A 205 -3.03 -0.65 -17.55
N TYR A 206 -2.10 0.26 -17.78
CA TYR A 206 -0.72 0.16 -17.34
C TYR A 206 -0.47 0.92 -16.04
N GLU A 207 0.00 0.24 -15.00
CA GLU A 207 0.48 0.91 -13.79
C GLU A 207 1.88 1.48 -13.99
N VAL A 208 2.08 2.70 -13.49
CA VAL A 208 3.35 3.42 -13.55
C VAL A 208 3.64 4.13 -12.22
N VAL A 209 4.91 4.38 -11.96
CA VAL A 209 5.36 5.19 -10.83
C VAL A 209 5.64 6.61 -11.33
N SER A 210 5.44 7.63 -10.48
CA SER A 210 5.86 8.99 -10.81
C SER A 210 7.34 9.03 -11.22
N GLY A 211 7.62 9.68 -12.34
CA GLY A 211 8.94 9.75 -12.98
C GLY A 211 9.31 8.53 -13.84
N SER A 212 8.40 7.58 -14.10
CA SER A 212 8.69 6.45 -15.00
C SER A 212 9.03 6.92 -16.42
N GLY A 213 9.94 6.20 -17.08
CA GLY A 213 10.34 6.47 -18.46
C GLY A 213 9.23 6.19 -19.47
N ILE A 214 9.04 7.08 -20.44
CA ILE A 214 8.10 6.88 -21.55
C ILE A 214 8.53 5.69 -22.43
N ASP A 215 9.82 5.53 -22.68
CA ASP A 215 10.42 4.42 -23.44
C ASP A 215 10.19 3.05 -22.80
N ASP A 216 10.41 2.94 -21.48
CA ASP A 216 10.15 1.73 -20.70
C ASP A 216 8.66 1.35 -20.76
N LEU A 217 7.77 2.34 -20.68
CA LEU A 217 6.33 2.13 -20.76
C LEU A 217 5.91 1.65 -22.16
N LEU A 218 6.39 2.30 -23.22
CA LEU A 218 6.09 1.90 -24.59
C LEU A 218 6.57 0.48 -24.89
N SER A 219 7.70 0.07 -24.33
CA SER A 219 8.21 -1.30 -24.44
C SER A 219 7.31 -2.33 -23.76
N ARG A 220 6.58 -1.93 -22.70
CA ARG A 220 5.58 -2.79 -22.03
C ARG A 220 4.25 -2.87 -22.77
N MET A 221 3.99 -1.92 -23.67
CA MET A 221 2.77 -1.88 -24.48
C MET A 221 2.85 -2.77 -25.73
N GLN A 222 4.06 -3.11 -26.18
CA GLN A 222 4.32 -3.94 -27.37
C GLN A 222 4.42 -5.42 -27.02
#